data_AF-A0A959P0D0-F1
#
_entry.id   AF-A0A959P0D0-F1
#
_cell.length_a   1.000
_cell.length_b   1.000
_cell.length_c   1.000
_cell.angle_alpha   90.00
_cell.angle_beta   90.00
_cell.angle_gamma   90.00
#
_symmetry.space_group_name_H-M   'P 1'
#
loop_
_entity.id
_entity.type
_entity.pdbx_description
1 polymer ?
#
loop_
_entity_poly.entity_id
_entity_poly.type
_entity_poly.pdbx_seq_one_letter_code
_entity_poly.pdbx_strand_id
1 'polypeptide(L)'
;MLEWISNPEAWIALITLTSLEIVLGIDNIIFISILVGRLPESQRNKGRILGLSLAMITRILLLLSLTWIMKLTSPLFTIYSLEISGRDLILLIGGL
;
A
#
# COMPACT_ATOMS: atom_id res chain seq x y z
N MET A 1 -1.04 16.00 23.62
CA MET A 1 -1.54 16.10 22.21
C MET A 1 -0.51 16.70 21.22
N LEU A 2 0.69 17.13 21.64
CA LEU A 2 1.80 17.53 20.74
C LEU A 2 3.12 16.77 20.98
N GLU A 3 3.10 15.69 21.76
CA GLU A 3 4.31 14.95 22.17
C GLU A 3 5.16 14.43 20.99
N TRP A 4 4.54 14.15 19.84
CA TRP A 4 5.24 13.69 18.64
C TRP A 4 6.14 14.77 18.01
N ILE A 5 5.77 16.05 18.12
CA ILE A 5 6.58 17.16 17.57
C ILE A 5 7.87 17.33 18.38
N SER A 6 7.78 17.09 19.69
CA SER A 6 8.90 17.17 20.63
C SER A 6 9.75 15.90 20.66
N ASN A 7 9.28 14.78 20.09
CA ASN A 7 10.01 13.52 20.05
C ASN A 7 10.90 13.44 18.80
N PRO A 8 12.24 13.42 18.93
CA PRO A 8 13.16 13.26 17.80
C PRO A 8 12.95 11.95 17.02
N GLU A 9 12.51 10.88 17.68
CA GLU A 9 12.27 9.58 17.05
C GLU A 9 11.15 9.64 16.02
N ALA A 10 10.09 10.42 16.28
CA ALA A 10 8.97 10.59 15.35
C ALA A 10 9.43 11.26 14.04
N TRP A 11 10.34 12.24 14.12
CA TRP A 11 10.93 12.89 12.96
C TRP A 11 11.83 11.94 12.15
N ILE A 12 12.64 11.13 12.84
CA ILE A 12 13.49 10.12 12.19
C ILE A 12 12.62 9.08 11.47
N ALA A 13 11.57 8.60 12.12
CA ALA A 13 10.63 7.66 11.53
C ALA A 13 9.92 8.27 10.30
N LEU A 14 9.45 9.52 10.40
CA LEU A 14 8.82 10.23 9.30
C LEU A 14 9.76 10.38 8.10
N ILE A 15 10.99 10.83 8.33
CA ILE A 15 12.00 10.99 7.28
C ILE A 15 12.30 9.64 6.63
N THR A 16 12.49 8.59 7.44
CA THR A 16 12.80 7.26 6.94
C THR A 16 11.67 6.68 6.11
N LEU A 17 10.43 6.73 6.62
CA LEU A 17 9.24 6.25 5.92
C LEU A 17 9.00 7.03 4.63
N THR A 18 9.12 8.36 4.67
CA THR A 18 8.98 9.21 3.49
C THR A 18 10.06 8.90 2.46
N SER A 19 11.30 8.68 2.89
CA SER A 19 12.41 8.33 2.01
C SER A 19 12.19 6.97 1.34
N LEU A 20 11.74 5.96 2.08
CA LEU A 20 11.40 4.64 1.53
C LEU A 20 10.26 4.73 0.52
N GLU A 21 9.20 5.49 0.84
CA GLU A 21 8.04 5.67 -0.04
C GLU A 21 8.44 6.35 -1.37
N ILE A 22 9.35 7.32 -1.31
CA ILE A 22 9.90 8.02 -2.48
C ILE A 22 10.72 7.04 -3.34
N VAL A 23 11.64 6.28 -2.76
CA VAL A 23 12.49 5.34 -3.51
C VAL A 23 11.64 4.28 -4.21
N LEU A 24 10.68 3.68 -3.49
CA LEU A 24 9.74 2.71 -4.05
C LEU A 24 8.83 3.33 -5.12
N GLY A 25 8.41 4.58 -4.95
CA GLY A 25 7.63 5.32 -5.92
C GLY A 25 8.40 5.60 -7.23
N ILE A 26 9.67 5.99 -7.11
CA ILE A 26 10.53 6.30 -8.25
C ILE A 26 10.82 5.05 -9.07
N ASP A 27 11.15 3.93 -8.44
CA ASP A 27 11.49 2.68 -9.12
C ASP A 27 10.35 2.24 -10.07
N ASN A 28 9.10 2.28 -9.59
CA ASN A 28 7.92 1.96 -10.40
C ASN A 28 7.71 2.93 -11.59
N ILE A 29 7.90 4.24 -11.40
CA ILE A 29 7.73 5.22 -12.48
C ILE A 29 8.84 5.07 -13.54
N ILE A 30 10.08 4.83 -13.11
CA ILE A 30 11.23 4.59 -14.00
C ILE A 30 10.99 3.32 -14.82
N PHE A 31 10.57 2.22 -14.20
CA PHE A 31 10.27 0.98 -14.90
C PHE A 31 9.23 1.16 -16.01
N ILE A 32 8.11 1.84 -15.71
CA ILE A 32 7.06 2.15 -16.69
C ILE A 32 7.63 3.02 -17.83
N SER A 33 8.42 4.03 -17.50
CA SER A 33 9.00 4.95 -18.49
C SER A 33 9.98 4.23 -19.43
N ILE A 34 10.78 3.29 -18.90
CA ILE A 34 11.69 2.44 -19.68
C ILE A 34 10.89 1.51 -20.62
N LEU A 35 9.86 0.84 -20.11
CA LEU A 35 9.00 -0.05 -20.90
C LEU A 35 8.29 0.70 -22.03
N VAL A 36 7.73 1.86 -21.72
CA VAL A 36 7.05 2.70 -22.72
C VAL A 36 8.04 3.26 -23.74
N GLY A 37 9.30 3.49 -23.37
CA GLY A 37 10.36 3.89 -24.30
C GLY A 37 10.58 2.89 -25.45
N ARG A 38 10.25 1.61 -25.22
CA ARG A 38 10.31 0.54 -26.24
C ARG A 38 9.12 0.52 -27.21
N LEU A 39 8.08 1.33 -26.97
CA LEU A 39 6.92 1.42 -27.86
C LEU A 39 7.21 2.37 -29.04
N PRO A 40 6.55 2.15 -30.21
CA PRO A 40 6.58 3.08 -31.33
C PRO A 40 6.16 4.49 -30.91
N GLU A 41 6.75 5.53 -31.50
CA GLU A 41 6.57 6.93 -31.04
C GLU A 41 5.10 7.35 -30.95
N SER A 42 4.26 6.90 -31.88
CA SER A 42 2.83 7.16 -31.90
C SER A 42 2.06 6.57 -30.70
N GLN A 43 2.60 5.54 -30.05
CA GLN A 43 1.97 4.83 -28.93
C GLN A 43 2.58 5.18 -27.57
N ARG A 44 3.75 5.85 -27.53
CA ARG A 44 4.44 6.19 -26.28
C ARG A 44 3.60 7.04 -25.33
N ASN A 45 2.81 7.98 -25.84
CA ASN A 45 1.97 8.81 -24.98
C ASN A 45 0.85 8.00 -24.34
N LYS A 46 0.16 7.17 -25.14
CA LYS A 46 -0.88 6.26 -24.64
C LYS A 46 -0.31 5.23 -23.65
N GLY A 47 0.86 4.67 -23.94
CA GLY A 47 1.55 3.73 -23.07
C GLY A 47 1.94 4.33 -21.71
N ARG A 48 2.41 5.59 -21.69
CA ARG A 48 2.70 6.32 -20.43
C ARG A 48 1.43 6.52 -19.61
N ILE A 49 0.38 7.05 -20.22
CA ILE A 49 -0.89 7.31 -19.52
C ILE A 49 -1.49 6.01 -19.00
N LEU A 50 -1.55 4.96 -19.82
CA LEU A 50 -2.07 3.66 -19.40
C LEU A 50 -1.22 3.04 -18.30
N GLY A 51 0.10 3.02 -18.45
CA GLY A 51 1.03 2.46 -17.47
C GLY A 51 0.95 3.17 -16.12
N LEU A 52 0.95 4.51 -16.12
CA LEU A 52 0.81 5.30 -14.90
C LEU A 52 -0.57 5.13 -14.25
N SER A 53 -1.64 5.09 -15.05
CA SER A 53 -3.00 4.88 -14.53
C SER A 53 -3.14 3.49 -13.89
N LEU A 54 -2.65 2.44 -14.56
CA LEU A 54 -2.63 1.07 -14.03
C LEU A 54 -1.79 0.97 -12.76
N ALA A 55 -0.63 1.63 -12.70
CA ALA A 55 0.22 1.65 -11.52
C ALA A 55 -0.45 2.32 -10.32
N MET A 56 -1.15 3.43 -10.55
CA MET A 56 -1.93 4.10 -9.50
C MET A 56 -3.10 3.24 -9.02
N ILE A 57 -3.84 2.61 -9.95
CA ILE A 57 -4.97 1.72 -9.61
C ILE A 57 -4.49 0.53 -8.79
N THR A 58 -3.43 -0.16 -9.24
CA THR A 58 -2.88 -1.30 -8.52
C THR A 58 -2.37 -0.90 -7.14
N ARG A 59 -1.70 0.24 -7.00
CA ARG A 59 -1.29 0.78 -5.70
C ARG A 59 -2.48 1.01 -4.76
N ILE A 60 -3.54 1.65 -5.25
CA ILE A 60 -4.76 1.90 -4.46
C ILE A 60 -5.42 0.57 -4.06
N LEU A 61 -5.53 -0.39 -4.99
CA LEU A 61 -6.11 -1.71 -4.70
C LEU A 61 -5.31 -2.47 -3.64
N LEU A 62 -3.98 -2.43 -3.71
CA LEU A 62 -3.10 -3.05 -2.71
C LEU A 62 -3.26 -2.36 -1.34
N LEU A 63 -3.29 -1.02 -1.31
CA LEU A 63 -3.51 -0.26 -0.07
C LEU A 63 -4.89 -0.52 0.55
N LEU A 64 -5.95 -0.60 -0.28
CA LEU A 64 -7.29 -0.96 0.16
C LEU A 64 -7.34 -2.39 0.69
N SER A 65 -6.65 -3.33 0.02
CA SER A 65 -6.54 -4.72 0.47
C SER A 65 -5.81 -4.82 1.80
N LEU A 66 -4.69 -4.09 1.98
CA LEU A 66 -3.97 -4.00 3.25
C LEU A 66 -4.86 -3.40 4.35
N THR A 67 -5.59 -2.32 4.04
CA THR A 67 -6.52 -1.70 4.99
C THR A 67 -7.64 -2.66 5.40
N TRP A 68 -8.18 -3.42 4.45
CA TRP A 68 -9.21 -4.41 4.70
C TRP A 68 -8.68 -5.59 5.53
N ILE A 69 -7.49 -6.09 5.21
CA ILE A 69 -6.80 -7.14 5.98
C ILE A 69 -6.50 -6.65 7.41
N MET A 70 -6.00 -5.43 7.58
CA MET A 70 -5.74 -4.84 8.90
C MET A 70 -7.02 -4.73 9.73
N LYS A 71 -8.15 -4.37 9.10
CA LYS A 71 -9.47 -4.36 9.74
C LYS A 71 -9.96 -5.75 10.11
N LEU A 72 -9.62 -6.79 9.33
CA LEU A 72 -9.89 -8.16 9.73
C LEU A 72 -9.02 -8.59 10.93
N THR A 73 -7.78 -8.10 11.05
CA THR A 73 -6.91 -8.45 12.18
C THR A 73 -7.23 -7.67 13.47
N SER A 74 -7.81 -6.47 13.38
CA SER A 74 -8.35 -5.77 14.55
C SER A 74 -9.65 -6.43 15.02
N PRO A 75 -9.82 -6.73 16.32
CA PRO A 75 -11.04 -7.39 16.80
C PRO A 75 -12.22 -6.44 16.61
N LEU A 76 -13.13 -6.78 15.67
CA LEU A 76 -14.27 -5.93 15.30
C LEU A 76 -15.41 -6.00 16.33
N PHE A 77 -15.47 -7.03 17.17
CA PHE A 77 -16.43 -7.16 18.28
C PHE A 77 -15.79 -7.89 19.47
N THR A 78 -15.92 -7.30 20.67
CA THR A 78 -15.63 -7.95 21.96
C THR A 78 -16.96 -8.29 22.63
N ILE A 79 -17.37 -9.56 22.56
CA ILE A 79 -18.49 -10.10 23.35
C ILE A 79 -17.90 -11.15 24.28
N TYR A 80 -17.97 -10.90 25.60
CA TYR A 80 -17.55 -11.83 26.65
C TYR A 80 -16.13 -12.42 26.49
N SER A 81 -15.11 -11.57 26.30
CA SER A 81 -13.68 -11.98 26.28
C SER A 81 -13.26 -12.96 25.16
N LEU A 82 -14.08 -13.16 24.13
CA LEU A 82 -13.69 -13.84 22.90
C LEU A 82 -13.48 -12.78 21.80
N GLU A 83 -12.22 -12.55 21.41
CA GLU A 83 -11.88 -11.71 20.26
C GLU A 83 -12.10 -12.52 18.98
N ILE A 84 -13.27 -12.38 18.35
CA ILE A 84 -13.48 -12.97 17.02
C ILE A 84 -12.84 -12.03 16.01
N SER A 85 -11.60 -12.36 15.63
CA SER A 85 -10.86 -11.66 14.59
C SER A 85 -11.29 -12.21 13.23
N GLY A 86 -11.28 -11.39 12.19
CA GLY A 86 -11.44 -11.87 10.81
C GLY A 86 -10.40 -12.94 10.43
N ARG A 87 -9.30 -13.05 11.19
CA ARG A 87 -8.38 -14.19 11.19
C ARG A 87 -9.08 -15.52 11.42
N ASP A 88 -10.03 -15.59 12.36
CA ASP A 88 -10.73 -16.83 12.71
C ASP A 88 -11.69 -17.26 11.60
N LEU A 89 -12.28 -16.29 10.88
CA LEU A 89 -13.10 -16.57 9.70
C LEU A 89 -12.26 -17.07 8.51
N ILE A 90 -11.06 -16.50 8.32
CA ILE A 90 -10.09 -16.97 7.32
C ILE A 90 -9.53 -18.35 7.71
N LEU A 91 -9.33 -18.65 8.99
CA LEU A 91 -8.92 -19.98 9.47
C LEU A 91 -10.05 -21.01 9.34
N LEU A 92 -11.31 -20.61 9.58
CA LEU A 92 -12.50 -21.46 9.37
C LEU A 92 -12.73 -21.80 7.90
N ILE A 93 -12.49 -20.85 6.98
CA ILE A 93 -12.65 -21.07 5.53
C ILE A 93 -11.39 -21.70 4.92
N GLY A 94 -10.21 -21.35 5.43
CA GLY A 94 -8.90 -21.83 4.96
C GLY A 94 -8.50 -23.20 5.48
N GLY A 95 -9.26 -23.74 6.45
CA GLY A 95 -9.10 -25.10 6.95
C GLY A 95 -8.03 -25.24 8.04
N LEU A 96 -8.49 -25.68 9.21
CA LEU A 96 -7.96 -26.89 9.85
C LEU A 96 -9.07 -27.93 9.81
#